data_AF-A0A931WQN6-F1
#
_entry.id   AF-A0A931WQN6-F1
#
_cell.length_a   1.000
_cell.length_b   1.000
_cell.length_c   1.000
_cell.angle_alpha   90.00
_cell.angle_beta   90.00
_cell.angle_gamma   90.00
#
_symmetry.space_group_name_H-M   'P 1'
#
loop_
_entity.id
_entity.type
_entity.pdbx_description
1 polymer ?
#
loop_
_entity_poly.entity_id
_entity_poly.type
_entity_poly.pdbx_seq_one_letter_code
_entity_poly.pdbx_strand_id
1 'polypeptide(L)'
;MAQPRPPIAWQPLLAATLAGAALAGVIGWRVSLQSLDAQIRSKRAALKKLALSGGIPPTQEVMEHLTAHQLSLERRYQHWLKAVAVPPLVDAAQADPQLYFQEHLHEVQRTLDRLSAARGVPVPEQLGFPKELPPSDAVPRLLAQLSLMEEVATLLFEQDVPAISSLKVEDPEAVPDRPEEGAFLMRLPVRVRLSASLSHMMKALGALSRARPLIDVRAIRLRPASPGGAAAAGERLETELVLARYLVAAETTEPAAAESEASEAAKPKPSPAAKPRKPKARAKERRP
;
A
#
# COMPACT_ATOMS: atom_id res chain seq x y z
N MET A 1 -76.71 30.20 4.68
CA MET A 1 -76.10 31.00 5.77
C MET A 1 -74.85 30.28 6.26
N ALA A 2 -73.67 30.86 6.05
CA ALA A 2 -72.49 30.70 6.91
C ALA A 2 -71.38 31.62 6.37
N GLN A 3 -71.09 32.69 7.11
CA GLN A 3 -69.92 33.56 6.87
C GLN A 3 -68.65 32.90 7.43
N PRO A 4 -67.48 33.03 6.78
CA PRO A 4 -66.21 32.69 7.41
C PRO A 4 -65.74 33.81 8.36
N ARG A 5 -65.28 33.43 9.56
CA ARG A 5 -64.61 34.28 10.55
C ARG A 5 -63.09 34.36 10.27
N PRO A 6 -62.41 35.46 10.63
CA PRO A 6 -60.98 35.66 10.40
C PRO A 6 -60.09 34.96 11.45
N PRO A 7 -58.80 34.70 11.15
CA PRO A 7 -57.86 34.08 12.08
C PRO A 7 -57.32 35.06 13.13
N ILE A 8 -57.18 34.56 14.36
CA ILE A 8 -56.66 35.25 15.54
C ILE A 8 -55.12 35.31 15.49
N ALA A 9 -54.57 36.50 15.69
CA ALA A 9 -53.13 36.79 15.71
C ALA A 9 -52.44 36.22 16.97
N TRP A 10 -51.59 35.21 16.80
CA TRP A 10 -50.74 34.60 17.85
C TRP A 10 -49.25 34.99 17.75
N GLN A 11 -48.92 36.06 17.02
CA GLN A 11 -47.52 36.39 16.73
C GLN A 11 -46.69 37.01 17.87
N PRO A 12 -47.22 37.77 18.85
CA PRO A 12 -46.33 38.43 19.81
C PRO A 12 -45.86 37.53 20.97
N LEU A 13 -46.58 36.45 21.28
CA LEU A 13 -46.26 35.57 22.43
C LEU A 13 -45.12 34.58 22.15
N LEU A 14 -44.93 34.16 20.89
CA LEU A 14 -43.83 33.27 20.49
C LEU A 14 -42.48 33.98 20.37
N ALA A 15 -42.46 35.29 20.12
CA ALA A 15 -41.23 36.07 20.02
C ALA A 15 -40.55 36.27 21.38
N ALA A 16 -41.33 36.42 22.46
CA ALA A 16 -40.81 36.67 23.80
C ALA A 16 -40.14 35.44 24.44
N THR A 17 -40.62 34.23 24.15
CA THR A 17 -40.05 32.97 24.69
C THR A 17 -38.74 32.58 24.01
N LEU A 18 -38.61 32.84 22.70
CA LEU A 18 -37.37 32.59 21.96
C LEU A 18 -36.22 33.53 22.38
N ALA A 19 -36.52 34.79 22.72
CA ALA A 19 -35.51 35.74 23.19
C ALA A 19 -34.92 35.36 24.57
N GLY A 20 -35.74 34.82 25.48
CA GLY A 20 -35.29 34.38 26.81
C GLY A 20 -34.35 33.16 26.77
N ALA A 21 -34.61 32.20 25.88
CA ALA A 21 -33.78 31.00 25.72
C ALA A 21 -32.40 31.31 25.12
N ALA A 22 -32.33 32.27 24.18
CA ALA A 22 -31.07 32.67 23.56
C ALA A 22 -30.11 33.33 24.57
N LEU A 23 -30.62 34.17 25.48
CA LEU A 23 -29.78 34.83 26.50
C LEU A 23 -29.27 33.85 27.56
N ALA A 24 -30.08 32.87 27.98
CA ALA A 24 -29.64 31.82 28.92
C ALA A 24 -28.53 30.93 28.33
N GLY A 25 -28.61 30.60 27.04
CA GLY A 25 -27.58 29.84 26.32
C GLY A 25 -26.23 30.57 26.23
N VAL A 26 -26.24 31.89 25.98
CA VAL A 26 -25.02 32.72 25.89
C VAL A 26 -24.34 32.87 27.26
N ILE A 27 -25.11 32.99 28.34
CA ILE A 27 -24.56 33.08 29.71
C ILE A 27 -23.98 31.73 30.14
N GLY A 28 -24.66 30.62 29.86
CA GLY A 28 -24.14 29.27 30.14
C GLY A 28 -22.85 28.95 29.38
N TRP A 29 -22.75 29.36 28.10
CA TRP A 29 -21.54 29.21 27.31
C TRP A 29 -20.37 30.01 27.92
N ARG A 30 -20.58 31.27 28.34
CA ARG A 30 -19.51 32.08 28.94
C ARG A 30 -18.99 31.52 30.26
N VAL A 31 -19.86 30.96 31.10
CA VAL A 31 -19.47 30.33 32.38
C VAL A 31 -18.65 29.05 32.12
N SER A 32 -18.99 28.29 31.08
CA SER A 32 -18.23 27.10 30.66
C SER A 32 -16.85 27.47 30.07
N LEU A 33 -16.73 28.58 29.34
CA LEU A 33 -15.43 29.06 28.85
C LEU A 33 -14.51 29.52 29.98
N GLN A 34 -15.05 30.19 31.00
CA GLN A 34 -14.25 30.63 32.14
C GLN A 34 -13.76 29.45 33.00
N SER A 35 -14.56 28.40 33.15
CA SER A 35 -14.13 27.18 33.87
C SER A 35 -13.09 26.39 33.07
N LEU A 36 -13.20 26.36 31.74
CA LEU A 36 -12.18 25.78 30.85
C LEU A 36 -10.86 26.57 30.91
N ASP A 37 -10.90 27.90 30.88
CA ASP A 37 -9.69 28.73 31.00
C ASP A 37 -9.01 28.57 32.36
N ALA A 38 -9.80 28.45 33.44
CA ALA A 38 -9.27 28.17 34.77
C ALA A 38 -8.59 26.79 34.84
N GLN A 39 -9.19 25.78 34.21
CA GLN A 39 -8.60 24.43 34.09
C GLN A 39 -7.34 24.41 33.21
N ILE A 40 -7.31 25.15 32.12
CA ILE A 40 -6.12 25.25 31.25
C ILE A 40 -4.99 25.96 31.98
N ARG A 41 -5.27 27.03 32.72
CA ARG A 41 -4.26 27.74 33.53
C ARG A 41 -3.74 26.88 34.68
N SER A 42 -4.61 26.16 35.39
CA SER A 42 -4.18 25.27 36.47
C SER A 42 -3.34 24.11 35.93
N LYS A 43 -3.72 23.51 34.80
CA LYS A 43 -2.92 22.46 34.12
C LYS A 43 -1.59 22.99 33.60
N ARG A 44 -1.53 24.20 33.02
CA ARG A 44 -0.26 24.82 32.59
C ARG A 44 0.63 25.19 33.78
N ALA A 45 0.07 25.64 34.90
CA ALA A 45 0.83 25.92 36.11
C ALA A 45 1.35 24.63 36.76
N ALA A 46 0.55 23.56 36.75
CA ALA A 46 0.98 22.22 37.17
C ALA A 46 2.11 21.71 36.27
N LEU A 47 1.96 21.80 34.95
CA LEU A 47 2.99 21.40 33.97
C LEU A 47 4.28 22.24 34.10
N LYS A 48 4.19 23.54 34.36
CA LYS A 48 5.38 24.39 34.61
C LYS A 48 6.08 24.04 35.92
N LYS A 49 5.32 23.73 36.98
CA LYS A 49 5.89 23.23 38.25
C LYS A 49 6.53 21.85 38.09
N LEU A 50 5.96 21.00 37.24
CA LEU A 50 6.46 19.65 36.92
C LEU A 50 7.71 19.68 36.02
N ALA A 51 7.80 20.62 35.06
CA ALA A 51 8.97 20.78 34.20
C ALA A 51 10.23 21.26 34.95
N LEU A 52 10.05 21.93 36.09
CA LEU A 52 11.14 22.42 36.94
C LEU A 52 11.71 21.35 37.89
N SER A 53 11.03 20.21 38.08
CA SER A 53 11.41 19.20 39.09
C SER A 53 12.19 17.99 38.55
N GLY A 54 12.69 18.03 37.32
CA GLY A 54 13.86 17.26 36.86
C GLY A 54 13.81 15.72 36.87
N GLY A 55 12.74 15.07 37.31
CA GLY A 55 12.63 13.61 37.25
C GLY A 55 11.76 13.03 38.35
N ILE A 56 10.47 12.79 38.03
CA ILE A 56 9.59 11.89 38.79
C ILE A 56 8.76 11.12 37.75
N PRO A 57 8.51 9.81 37.95
CA PRO A 57 7.75 8.97 37.03
C PRO A 57 6.41 9.59 36.63
N PRO A 58 5.92 9.30 35.41
CA PRO A 58 4.65 9.80 34.90
C PRO A 58 3.53 9.58 35.92
N THR A 59 2.70 10.60 36.12
CA THR A 59 1.51 10.50 36.98
C THR A 59 0.64 9.33 36.55
N GLN A 60 -0.10 8.72 37.49
CA GLN A 60 -0.92 7.54 37.20
C GLN A 60 -1.88 7.77 36.01
N GLU A 61 -2.48 8.97 35.93
CA GLU A 61 -3.31 9.39 34.79
C GLU A 61 -2.56 9.39 33.45
N VAL A 62 -1.28 9.79 33.44
CA VAL A 62 -0.44 9.77 32.23
C VAL A 62 -0.11 8.33 31.85
N MET A 63 0.18 7.46 32.83
CA MET A 63 0.40 6.04 32.56
C MET A 63 -0.84 5.36 32.00
N GLU A 64 -2.02 5.62 32.57
CA GLU A 64 -3.31 5.13 32.07
C GLU A 64 -3.59 5.64 30.64
N HIS A 65 -3.30 6.92 30.37
CA HIS A 65 -3.43 7.46 29.02
C HIS A 65 -2.45 6.83 28.02
N LEU A 66 -1.17 6.69 28.38
CA LEU A 66 -0.14 6.11 27.52
C LEU A 66 -0.40 4.63 27.24
N THR A 67 -0.82 3.86 28.24
CA THR A 67 -1.19 2.44 28.07
C THR A 67 -2.42 2.28 27.20
N ALA A 68 -3.47 3.08 27.41
CA ALA A 68 -4.65 3.08 26.53
C ALA A 68 -4.27 3.45 25.09
N HIS A 69 -3.38 4.45 24.91
CA HIS A 69 -2.89 4.86 23.61
C HIS A 69 -2.09 3.74 22.93
N GLN A 70 -1.16 3.10 23.65
CA GLN A 70 -0.35 1.97 23.17
C GLN A 70 -1.24 0.80 22.74
N LEU A 71 -2.20 0.38 23.56
CA LEU A 71 -3.15 -0.67 23.20
C LEU A 71 -3.97 -0.30 21.95
N SER A 72 -4.35 0.97 21.80
CA SER A 72 -5.08 1.42 20.62
C SER A 72 -4.22 1.37 19.36
N LEU A 73 -2.93 1.70 19.47
CA LEU A 73 -1.97 1.63 18.37
C LEU A 73 -1.67 0.19 18.01
N GLU A 74 -1.45 -0.68 19.00
CA GLU A 74 -1.19 -2.10 18.77
C GLU A 74 -2.38 -2.78 18.08
N ARG A 75 -3.62 -2.50 18.51
CA ARG A 75 -4.82 -3.01 17.82
C ARG A 75 -4.89 -2.54 16.37
N ARG A 76 -4.59 -1.26 16.10
CA ARG A 76 -4.54 -0.72 14.73
C ARG A 76 -3.43 -1.40 13.93
N TYR A 77 -2.24 -1.53 14.50
CA TYR A 77 -1.10 -2.19 13.88
C TYR A 77 -1.43 -3.63 13.52
N GLN A 78 -1.97 -4.42 14.45
CA GLN A 78 -2.38 -5.80 14.20
C GLN A 78 -3.47 -5.90 13.14
N HIS A 79 -4.43 -4.95 13.12
CA HIS A 79 -5.43 -4.88 12.06
C HIS A 79 -4.79 -4.62 10.69
N TRP A 80 -3.88 -3.65 10.60
CA TRP A 80 -3.17 -3.33 9.35
C TRP A 80 -2.23 -4.44 8.91
N LEU A 81 -1.54 -5.09 9.84
CA LEU A 81 -0.66 -6.22 9.55
C LEU A 81 -1.45 -7.36 8.92
N LYS A 82 -2.63 -7.70 9.46
CA LYS A 82 -3.54 -8.68 8.82
C LYS A 82 -4.06 -8.23 7.46
N ALA A 83 -4.26 -6.92 7.28
CA ALA A 83 -4.74 -6.37 6.01
C ALA A 83 -3.64 -6.30 4.94
N VAL A 84 -2.37 -6.17 5.33
CA VAL A 84 -1.22 -6.00 4.43
C VAL A 84 -0.50 -7.34 4.18
N ALA A 85 -0.56 -8.28 5.12
CA ALA A 85 0.22 -9.50 5.08
C ALA A 85 -0.03 -10.32 3.81
N VAL A 86 1.03 -10.42 3.01
CA VAL A 86 1.23 -11.49 2.04
C VAL A 86 1.51 -12.77 2.84
N PRO A 87 0.92 -13.92 2.48
CA PRO A 87 1.19 -15.18 3.17
C PRO A 87 2.69 -15.50 3.20
N PRO A 88 3.18 -16.14 4.28
CA PRO A 88 4.59 -16.50 4.38
C PRO A 88 4.99 -17.43 3.22
N LEU A 89 6.20 -17.23 2.71
CA LEU A 89 6.86 -18.16 1.81
C LEU A 89 6.85 -19.54 2.47
N VAL A 90 6.26 -20.53 1.79
CA VAL A 90 6.27 -21.93 2.21
C VAL A 90 7.73 -22.40 2.30
N ASP A 91 8.05 -23.34 3.20
CA ASP A 91 9.42 -23.86 3.36
C ASP A 91 10.06 -24.33 2.03
N ALA A 92 9.23 -24.81 1.08
CA ALA A 92 9.65 -25.14 -0.28
C ALA A 92 10.26 -23.96 -1.05
N ALA A 93 9.71 -22.76 -0.84
CA ALA A 93 10.22 -21.51 -1.43
C ALA A 93 11.52 -21.03 -0.78
N GLN A 94 11.90 -21.56 0.40
CA GLN A 94 13.20 -21.26 1.02
C GLN A 94 14.32 -22.14 0.47
N ALA A 95 14.00 -23.38 0.06
CA ALA A 95 14.98 -24.32 -0.47
C ALA A 95 15.38 -24.00 -1.93
N ASP A 96 14.39 -23.74 -2.79
CA ASP A 96 14.62 -23.26 -4.17
C ASP A 96 13.56 -22.21 -4.56
N PRO A 97 13.82 -20.92 -4.23
CA PRO A 97 12.87 -19.84 -4.51
C PRO A 97 12.55 -19.70 -6.00
N GLN A 98 13.54 -19.96 -6.86
CA GLN A 98 13.42 -19.72 -8.30
C GLN A 98 12.52 -20.75 -8.96
N LEU A 99 12.73 -22.03 -8.66
CA LEU A 99 11.89 -23.10 -9.15
C LEU A 99 10.46 -22.96 -8.63
N TYR A 100 10.31 -22.65 -7.34
CA TYR A 100 9.01 -22.43 -6.73
C TYR A 100 8.22 -21.31 -7.41
N PHE A 101 8.88 -20.19 -7.75
CA PHE A 101 8.25 -19.11 -8.50
C PHE A 101 7.76 -19.56 -9.89
N GLN A 102 8.56 -20.34 -10.62
CA GLN A 102 8.17 -20.84 -11.95
C GLN A 102 6.96 -21.77 -11.87
N GLU A 103 6.94 -22.68 -10.89
CA GLU A 103 5.81 -23.59 -10.67
C GLU A 103 4.53 -22.81 -10.38
N HIS A 104 4.58 -21.84 -9.47
CA HIS A 104 3.44 -20.98 -9.16
C HIS A 104 3.01 -20.09 -10.33
N LEU A 105 3.95 -19.55 -11.11
CA LEU A 105 3.61 -18.77 -12.30
C LEU A 105 2.79 -19.60 -13.29
N HIS A 106 3.21 -20.84 -13.55
CA HIS A 106 2.50 -21.75 -14.44
C HIS A 106 1.17 -22.24 -13.86
N GLU A 107 1.08 -22.42 -12.54
CA GLU A 107 -0.16 -22.77 -11.87
C GLU A 107 -1.20 -21.64 -12.02
N VAL A 108 -0.80 -20.40 -11.73
CA VAL A 108 -1.66 -19.22 -11.90
C VAL A 108 -2.10 -19.06 -13.35
N GLN A 109 -1.19 -19.21 -14.32
CA GLN A 109 -1.54 -19.19 -15.75
C GLN A 109 -2.64 -20.21 -16.08
N ARG A 110 -2.48 -21.46 -15.64
CA ARG A 110 -3.49 -22.52 -15.86
C ARG A 110 -4.83 -22.19 -15.20
N THR A 111 -4.81 -21.62 -14.00
CA THR A 111 -6.02 -21.19 -13.30
C THR A 111 -6.75 -20.10 -14.09
N LEU A 112 -6.02 -19.09 -14.56
CA LEU A 112 -6.58 -18.01 -15.37
C LEU A 112 -7.12 -18.51 -16.71
N ASP A 113 -6.43 -19.46 -17.36
CA ASP A 113 -6.89 -20.09 -18.60
C ASP A 113 -8.19 -20.87 -18.38
N ARG A 114 -8.31 -21.59 -17.26
CA ARG A 114 -9.54 -22.30 -16.88
C ARG A 114 -10.69 -21.34 -16.62
N LEU A 115 -10.45 -20.24 -15.89
CA LEU A 115 -11.46 -19.21 -15.62
C LEU A 115 -11.90 -18.50 -16.91
N SER A 116 -10.94 -18.15 -17.75
CA SER A 116 -11.14 -17.61 -19.10
C SER A 116 -12.04 -18.51 -19.94
N ALA A 117 -11.71 -19.81 -20.03
CA ALA A 117 -12.49 -20.78 -20.78
C ALA A 117 -13.90 -20.98 -20.20
N ALA A 118 -14.04 -21.00 -18.88
CA ALA A 118 -15.33 -21.17 -18.21
C ALA A 118 -16.27 -19.96 -18.40
N ARG A 119 -15.70 -18.75 -18.51
CA ARG A 119 -16.47 -17.50 -18.63
C ARG A 119 -16.53 -16.93 -20.05
N GLY A 120 -15.74 -17.47 -20.98
CA GLY A 120 -15.62 -16.95 -22.35
C GLY A 120 -14.95 -15.57 -22.41
N VAL A 121 -14.11 -15.24 -21.44
CA VAL A 121 -13.47 -13.92 -21.30
C VAL A 121 -11.98 -14.06 -21.62
N PRO A 122 -11.43 -13.36 -22.63
CA PRO A 122 -10.03 -13.48 -23.00
C PRO A 122 -9.10 -12.93 -21.92
N VAL A 123 -7.98 -13.62 -21.73
CA VAL A 123 -6.87 -13.28 -20.82
C VAL A 123 -5.58 -13.20 -21.63
N PRO A 124 -4.64 -12.30 -21.26
CA PRO A 124 -3.32 -12.29 -21.87
C PRO A 124 -2.54 -13.60 -21.61
N GLU A 125 -2.06 -14.24 -22.68
CA GLU A 125 -1.24 -15.46 -22.60
C GLU A 125 0.07 -15.26 -21.80
N GLN A 126 0.61 -14.04 -21.85
CA GLN A 126 1.83 -13.68 -21.14
C GLN A 126 1.50 -12.72 -20.01
N LEU A 127 1.60 -13.22 -18.78
CA LEU A 127 1.70 -12.41 -17.58
C LEU A 127 3.01 -11.63 -17.67
N GLY A 128 3.00 -10.31 -17.46
CA GLY A 128 4.12 -9.41 -17.74
C GLY A 128 5.35 -9.55 -16.82
N PHE A 129 5.76 -10.77 -16.51
CA PHE A 129 7.00 -11.12 -15.82
C PHE A 129 8.15 -11.27 -16.82
N PRO A 130 9.40 -11.00 -16.39
CA PRO A 130 10.58 -11.28 -17.20
C PRO A 130 10.65 -12.79 -17.53
N LYS A 131 11.10 -13.11 -18.75
CA LYS A 131 11.31 -14.52 -19.18
C LYS A 131 12.54 -15.15 -18.54
N GLU A 132 13.44 -14.31 -18.04
CA GLU A 132 14.63 -14.74 -17.33
C GLU A 132 14.28 -15.14 -15.90
N LEU A 133 15.03 -16.11 -15.37
CA LEU A 133 14.90 -16.52 -13.99
C LEU A 133 15.19 -15.34 -13.06
N PRO A 134 14.24 -14.96 -12.19
CA PRO A 134 14.47 -13.86 -11.28
C PRO A 134 15.54 -14.25 -10.24
N PRO A 135 16.32 -13.28 -9.75
CA PRO A 135 17.27 -13.54 -8.69
C PRO A 135 16.51 -13.89 -7.40
N SER A 136 17.11 -14.73 -6.55
CA SER A 136 16.43 -15.35 -5.41
C SER A 136 15.92 -14.33 -4.38
N ASP A 137 16.55 -13.16 -4.29
CA ASP A 137 16.17 -12.03 -3.44
C ASP A 137 14.91 -11.28 -3.96
N ALA A 138 14.65 -11.30 -5.26
CA ALA A 138 13.48 -10.69 -5.87
C ALA A 138 12.23 -11.59 -5.82
N VAL A 139 12.42 -12.91 -5.70
CA VAL A 139 11.33 -13.90 -5.70
C VAL A 139 10.19 -13.58 -4.73
N PRO A 140 10.43 -13.23 -3.44
CA PRO A 140 9.36 -12.88 -2.51
C PRO A 140 8.44 -11.75 -3.03
N ARG A 141 9.04 -10.76 -3.68
CA ARG A 141 8.32 -9.59 -4.21
C ARG A 141 7.49 -9.98 -5.43
N LEU A 142 8.09 -10.79 -6.32
CA LEU A 142 7.41 -11.27 -7.53
C LEU A 142 6.25 -12.22 -7.20
N LEU A 143 6.40 -13.07 -6.19
CA LEU A 143 5.31 -13.93 -5.70
C LEU A 143 4.15 -13.10 -5.15
N ALA A 144 4.44 -12.03 -4.41
CA ALA A 144 3.40 -11.12 -3.92
C ALA A 144 2.66 -10.41 -5.08
N GLN A 145 3.37 -10.01 -6.14
CA GLN A 145 2.78 -9.43 -7.35
C GLN A 145 1.98 -10.47 -8.15
N LEU A 146 2.45 -11.71 -8.23
CA LEU A 146 1.75 -12.81 -8.89
C LEU A 146 0.43 -13.14 -8.17
N SER A 147 0.46 -13.24 -6.84
CA SER A 147 -0.74 -13.41 -6.02
C SER A 147 -1.73 -12.25 -6.18
N LEU A 148 -1.24 -11.01 -6.26
CA LEU A 148 -2.09 -9.85 -6.55
C LEU A 148 -2.74 -9.97 -7.94
N MET A 149 -2.00 -10.41 -8.96
CA MET A 149 -2.53 -10.60 -10.31
C MET A 149 -3.63 -11.67 -10.35
N GLU A 150 -3.41 -12.81 -9.69
CA GLU A 150 -4.39 -13.89 -9.59
C GLU A 150 -5.67 -13.43 -8.91
N GLU A 151 -5.54 -12.77 -7.75
CA GLU A 151 -6.69 -12.30 -6.97
C GLU A 151 -7.48 -11.24 -7.74
N VAL A 152 -6.79 -10.26 -8.35
CA VAL A 152 -7.46 -9.24 -9.17
C VAL A 152 -8.16 -9.87 -10.35
N ALA A 153 -7.51 -10.77 -11.10
CA ALA A 153 -8.14 -11.40 -12.24
C ALA A 153 -9.37 -12.20 -11.82
N THR A 154 -9.27 -12.99 -10.74
CA THR A 154 -10.40 -13.75 -10.18
C THR A 154 -11.56 -12.84 -9.81
N LEU A 155 -11.30 -11.74 -9.09
CA LEU A 155 -12.31 -10.75 -8.74
C LEU A 155 -12.96 -10.12 -9.99
N LEU A 156 -12.18 -9.80 -11.02
CA LEU A 156 -12.71 -9.25 -12.27
C LEU A 156 -13.62 -10.25 -12.99
N PHE A 157 -13.27 -11.54 -13.00
CA PHE A 157 -14.12 -12.59 -13.56
C PHE A 157 -15.43 -12.77 -12.77
N GLU A 158 -15.37 -12.69 -11.44
CA GLU A 158 -16.56 -12.77 -10.58
C GLU A 158 -17.52 -11.59 -10.80
N GLN A 159 -17.01 -10.44 -11.21
CA GLN A 159 -17.82 -9.26 -11.56
C GLN A 159 -18.22 -9.21 -13.05
N ASP A 160 -18.03 -10.31 -13.80
CA ASP A 160 -18.36 -10.46 -15.22
C ASP A 160 -17.70 -9.38 -16.11
N VAL A 161 -16.45 -9.02 -15.81
CA VAL A 161 -15.67 -8.12 -16.66
C VAL A 161 -15.38 -8.80 -18.00
N PRO A 162 -15.73 -8.19 -19.15
CA PRO A 162 -15.82 -8.93 -20.41
C PRO A 162 -14.48 -9.16 -21.12
N ALA A 163 -13.42 -8.40 -20.80
CA ALA A 163 -12.10 -8.63 -21.37
C ALA A 163 -10.98 -8.05 -20.50
N ILE A 164 -9.96 -8.87 -20.23
CA ILE A 164 -8.69 -8.44 -19.64
C ILE A 164 -7.65 -8.45 -20.77
N SER A 165 -7.14 -7.27 -21.12
CA SER A 165 -6.22 -7.11 -22.25
C SER A 165 -4.74 -7.21 -21.85
N SER A 166 -4.39 -6.84 -20.62
CA SER A 166 -3.00 -6.86 -20.16
C SER A 166 -2.91 -6.90 -18.65
N LEU A 167 -1.96 -7.69 -18.15
CA LEU A 167 -1.50 -7.68 -16.76
C LEU A 167 0.01 -7.53 -16.77
N LYS A 168 0.52 -6.44 -16.22
CA LYS A 168 1.95 -6.11 -16.21
C LYS A 168 2.43 -5.78 -14.82
N VAL A 169 3.59 -6.31 -14.48
CA VAL A 169 4.29 -6.00 -13.24
C VAL A 169 5.02 -4.67 -13.42
N GLU A 170 5.00 -3.84 -12.39
CA GLU A 170 5.77 -2.60 -12.32
C GLU A 170 6.86 -2.71 -11.25
N ASP A 171 7.84 -1.82 -11.31
CA ASP A 171 8.95 -1.82 -10.37
C ASP A 171 8.47 -1.53 -8.93
N PRO A 172 9.04 -2.19 -7.92
CA PRO A 172 8.68 -1.96 -6.53
C PRO A 172 9.05 -0.52 -6.11
N GLU A 173 8.15 0.12 -5.37
CA GLU A 173 8.34 1.46 -4.85
C GLU A 173 8.50 1.42 -3.33
N ALA A 174 9.55 2.02 -2.79
CA ALA A 174 9.66 2.25 -1.36
C ALA A 174 8.56 3.21 -0.88
N VAL A 175 7.93 2.91 0.25
CA VAL A 175 7.00 3.82 0.92
C VAL A 175 7.77 4.52 2.04
N PRO A 176 8.25 5.75 1.82
CA PRO A 176 8.99 6.46 2.86
C PRO A 176 8.03 6.87 3.98
N ASP A 177 8.37 6.52 5.23
CA ASP A 177 7.73 7.13 6.40
C ASP A 177 8.31 8.53 6.63
N ARG A 178 9.61 8.71 6.39
CA ARG A 178 10.37 9.97 6.42
C ARG A 178 11.51 9.90 5.40
N PRO A 179 11.93 11.03 4.81
CA PRO A 179 12.99 11.05 3.79
C PRO A 179 14.36 10.57 4.27
N GLU A 180 14.61 10.52 5.58
CA GLU A 180 15.90 10.14 6.18
C GLU A 180 15.92 8.75 6.84
N GLU A 181 14.76 8.07 6.93
CA GLU A 181 14.64 6.73 7.53
C GLU A 181 14.35 5.70 6.43
N GLY A 182 14.98 4.52 6.52
CA GLY A 182 14.75 3.41 5.59
C GLY A 182 13.27 3.03 5.49
N ALA A 183 12.81 2.66 4.30
CA ALA A 183 11.39 2.38 4.08
C ALA A 183 10.97 1.06 4.74
N PHE A 184 10.07 1.14 5.72
CA PHE A 184 9.48 -0.03 6.38
C PHE A 184 8.57 -0.85 5.45
N LEU A 185 7.89 -0.17 4.52
CA LEU A 185 6.99 -0.79 3.55
C LEU A 185 7.50 -0.61 2.13
N MET A 186 7.33 -1.68 1.34
CA MET A 186 7.52 -1.69 -0.09
C MET A 186 6.16 -1.86 -0.76
N ARG A 187 5.86 -0.98 -1.70
CA ARG A 187 4.69 -1.08 -2.57
C ARG A 187 5.07 -1.88 -3.81
N LEU A 188 4.19 -2.79 -4.19
CA LEU A 188 4.36 -3.72 -5.29
C LEU A 188 3.24 -3.49 -6.32
N PRO A 189 3.46 -2.59 -7.28
CA PRO A 189 2.44 -2.22 -8.27
C PRO A 189 2.28 -3.27 -9.39
N VAL A 190 1.05 -3.38 -9.88
CA VAL A 190 0.61 -4.18 -11.02
C VAL A 190 -0.36 -3.34 -11.84
N ARG A 191 -0.07 -3.23 -13.12
CA ARG A 191 -0.91 -2.53 -14.10
C ARG A 191 -1.86 -3.51 -14.79
N VAL A 192 -3.14 -3.19 -14.74
CA VAL A 192 -4.21 -3.98 -15.35
C VAL A 192 -4.89 -3.14 -16.41
N ARG A 193 -5.02 -3.69 -17.62
CA ARG A 193 -5.80 -3.07 -18.70
C ARG A 193 -6.96 -3.97 -19.07
N LEU A 194 -8.16 -3.41 -19.06
CA LEU A 194 -9.39 -4.16 -19.31
C LEU A 194 -10.38 -3.32 -20.11
N SER A 195 -11.32 -3.98 -20.76
CA SER A 195 -12.45 -3.32 -21.45
C SER A 195 -13.74 -3.73 -20.75
N ALA A 196 -14.51 -2.75 -20.29
CA ALA A 196 -15.75 -3.00 -19.55
C ALA A 196 -16.73 -1.83 -19.67
N SER A 197 -18.00 -2.06 -19.37
CA SER A 197 -18.95 -0.96 -19.15
C SER A 197 -18.68 -0.25 -17.82
N LEU A 198 -19.16 0.98 -17.67
CA LEU A 198 -19.06 1.73 -16.41
C LEU A 198 -19.69 0.94 -15.23
N SER A 199 -20.81 0.25 -15.46
CA SER A 199 -21.47 -0.55 -14.44
C SER A 199 -20.60 -1.71 -13.93
N HIS A 200 -19.94 -2.46 -14.83
CA HIS A 200 -19.01 -3.51 -14.45
C HIS A 200 -17.77 -2.93 -13.75
N MET A 201 -17.26 -1.77 -14.21
CA MET A 201 -16.15 -1.09 -13.56
C MET A 201 -16.48 -0.70 -12.11
N MET A 202 -17.66 -0.12 -11.86
CA MET A 202 -18.06 0.27 -10.51
C MET A 202 -18.21 -0.95 -9.58
N LYS A 203 -18.74 -2.07 -10.10
CA LYS A 203 -18.78 -3.34 -9.35
C LYS A 203 -17.39 -3.86 -9.04
N ALA A 204 -16.49 -3.87 -10.03
CA ALA A 204 -15.11 -4.29 -9.86
C ALA A 204 -14.37 -3.45 -8.81
N LEU A 205 -14.48 -2.12 -8.87
CA LEU A 205 -13.88 -1.23 -7.86
C LEU A 205 -14.45 -1.47 -6.46
N GLY A 206 -15.76 -1.70 -6.35
CA GLY A 206 -16.39 -2.05 -5.08
C GLY A 206 -16.01 -3.44 -4.55
N ALA A 207 -15.65 -4.38 -5.43
CA ALA A 207 -15.08 -5.66 -5.03
C ALA A 207 -13.63 -5.50 -4.56
N LEU A 208 -12.80 -4.78 -5.32
CA LEU A 208 -11.41 -4.47 -4.97
C LEU A 208 -11.29 -3.75 -3.62
N SER A 209 -12.19 -2.79 -3.32
CA SER A 209 -12.17 -2.08 -2.04
C SER A 209 -12.49 -2.95 -0.82
N ARG A 210 -13.08 -4.13 -1.05
CA ARG A 210 -13.45 -5.10 0.01
C ARG A 210 -12.50 -6.30 0.05
N ALA A 211 -11.60 -6.42 -0.94
CA ALA A 211 -10.64 -7.52 -1.04
C ALA A 211 -9.71 -7.55 0.18
N ARG A 212 -9.30 -8.77 0.55
CA ARG A 212 -8.40 -9.05 1.66
C ARG A 212 -7.41 -10.12 1.20
N PRO A 213 -6.09 -9.85 1.22
CA PRO A 213 -5.43 -8.65 1.73
C PRO A 213 -5.69 -7.39 0.88
N LEU A 214 -5.46 -6.21 1.48
CA LEU A 214 -5.76 -4.90 0.90
C LEU A 214 -5.13 -4.74 -0.48
N ILE A 215 -5.95 -4.30 -1.43
CA ILE A 215 -5.53 -3.90 -2.77
C ILE A 215 -5.71 -2.39 -2.88
N ASP A 216 -4.61 -1.66 -3.03
CA ASP A 216 -4.62 -0.21 -3.17
C ASP A 216 -4.75 0.19 -4.65
N VAL A 217 -5.70 1.06 -4.97
CA VAL A 217 -5.94 1.56 -6.33
C VAL A 217 -5.22 2.90 -6.48
N ARG A 218 -4.09 2.89 -7.17
CA ARG A 218 -3.17 4.05 -7.26
C ARG A 218 -3.55 5.01 -8.37
N ALA A 219 -3.95 4.47 -9.51
CA ALA A 219 -4.36 5.25 -10.66
C ALA A 219 -5.47 4.52 -11.41
N ILE A 220 -6.41 5.32 -11.93
CA ILE A 220 -7.47 4.87 -12.82
C ILE A 220 -7.45 5.79 -14.02
N ARG A 221 -7.35 5.23 -15.22
CA ARG A 221 -7.50 5.95 -16.48
C ARG A 221 -8.60 5.30 -17.30
N LEU A 222 -9.61 6.07 -17.64
CA LEU A 222 -10.74 5.65 -18.46
C LEU A 222 -10.63 6.30 -19.83
N ARG A 223 -10.78 5.51 -20.88
CA ARG A 223 -10.84 5.98 -22.26
C ARG A 223 -12.06 5.36 -22.95
N PRO A 224 -12.80 6.12 -23.76
CA PRO A 224 -13.84 5.53 -24.60
C PRO A 224 -13.19 4.61 -25.64
N ALA A 225 -13.73 3.41 -25.83
CA ALA A 225 -13.16 2.43 -26.77
C ALA A 225 -13.28 2.86 -28.26
N SER A 226 -14.05 3.89 -28.59
CA SER A 226 -14.10 4.47 -29.94
C SER A 226 -14.22 6.00 -29.90
N PRO A 227 -13.29 6.74 -30.51
CA PRO A 227 -13.28 8.21 -30.49
C PRO A 227 -14.16 8.88 -31.58
N GLY A 228 -14.97 8.14 -32.35
CA GLY A 228 -15.65 8.73 -33.52
C GLY A 228 -16.95 8.08 -34.03
N GLY A 229 -17.56 7.15 -33.30
CA GLY A 229 -18.81 6.50 -33.72
C GLY A 229 -19.96 6.80 -32.77
N ALA A 230 -21.04 7.37 -33.30
CA ALA A 230 -22.26 7.73 -32.59
C ALA A 230 -22.72 6.69 -31.55
N ALA A 231 -22.86 7.14 -30.30
CA ALA A 231 -23.76 6.80 -29.20
C ALA A 231 -24.71 5.56 -29.23
N ALA A 232 -24.45 4.48 -29.98
CA ALA A 232 -25.48 3.47 -30.27
C ALA A 232 -25.07 2.00 -30.03
N ALA A 233 -23.91 1.71 -29.44
CA ALA A 233 -23.58 0.31 -29.07
C ALA A 233 -22.76 0.23 -27.78
N GLY A 234 -23.44 0.41 -26.64
CA GLY A 234 -23.00 0.01 -25.30
C GLY A 234 -21.63 0.52 -24.86
N GLU A 235 -21.61 1.62 -24.09
CA GLU A 235 -20.47 2.30 -23.47
C GLU A 235 -19.33 1.40 -22.96
N ARG A 236 -18.51 0.86 -23.87
CA ARG A 236 -17.30 0.12 -23.55
C ARG A 236 -16.19 1.13 -23.27
N LEU A 237 -15.64 1.03 -22.07
CA LEU A 237 -14.52 1.82 -21.59
C LEU A 237 -13.28 0.94 -21.58
N GLU A 238 -12.23 1.41 -22.25
CA GLU A 238 -10.89 0.94 -22.01
C GLU A 238 -10.41 1.54 -20.71
N THR A 239 -10.08 0.68 -19.75
CA THR A 239 -9.67 1.09 -18.41
C THR A 239 -8.28 0.57 -18.11
N GLU A 240 -7.42 1.47 -17.67
CA GLU A 240 -6.09 1.17 -17.14
C GLU A 240 -6.10 1.46 -15.64
N LEU A 241 -5.87 0.41 -14.85
CA LEU A 241 -5.77 0.46 -13.39
C LEU A 241 -4.32 0.19 -12.99
N VAL A 242 -3.80 0.96 -12.04
CA VAL A 242 -2.56 0.63 -11.34
C VAL A 242 -2.96 0.22 -9.93
N LEU A 243 -2.77 -1.05 -9.62
CA LEU A 243 -3.13 -1.66 -8.34
C LEU A 243 -1.85 -2.00 -7.59
N ALA A 244 -1.86 -1.95 -6.27
CA ALA A 244 -0.68 -2.27 -5.49
C ALA A 244 -0.99 -3.10 -4.25
N ARG A 245 -0.03 -3.95 -3.90
CA ARG A 245 0.05 -4.64 -2.62
C ARG A 245 1.24 -4.13 -1.85
N TYR A 246 1.20 -4.26 -0.53
CA TYR A 246 2.28 -3.83 0.35
C TYR A 246 3.00 -5.05 0.91
N LEU A 247 4.32 -4.95 1.02
CA LEU A 247 5.18 -5.96 1.62
C LEU A 247 6.09 -5.25 2.63
N VAL A 248 6.31 -5.87 3.80
CA VAL A 248 7.25 -5.33 4.79
C VAL A 248 8.66 -5.50 4.22
N ALA A 249 9.38 -4.40 4.07
CA ALA A 249 10.77 -4.48 3.61
C ALA A 249 11.56 -5.29 4.63
N ALA A 250 12.16 -6.40 4.19
CA ALA A 250 13.15 -7.08 5.01
C ALA A 250 14.28 -6.07 5.28
N GLU A 251 14.66 -5.92 6.54
CA GLU A 251 15.80 -5.08 6.93
C GLU A 251 16.97 -5.46 6.02
N THR A 252 17.35 -4.53 5.15
CA THR A 252 18.57 -4.68 4.37
C THR A 252 19.67 -4.47 5.39
N THR A 253 20.13 -5.55 6.02
CA THR A 253 21.42 -5.56 6.67
C THR A 253 22.42 -5.28 5.56
N GLU A 254 22.76 -4.01 5.37
CA GLU A 254 23.97 -3.65 4.64
C GLU A 254 25.08 -4.53 5.24
N PRO A 255 25.81 -5.31 4.42
CA PRO A 255 27.01 -5.95 4.92
C PRO A 255 27.90 -4.80 5.36
N ALA A 256 28.08 -4.66 6.67
CA ALA A 256 29.00 -3.72 7.27
C ALA A 256 30.28 -3.77 6.44
N ALA A 257 30.57 -2.66 5.77
CA ALA A 257 31.77 -2.50 4.99
C ALA A 257 32.92 -2.96 5.89
N ALA A 258 33.61 -4.01 5.45
CA ALA A 258 34.80 -4.50 6.13
C ALA A 258 35.72 -3.31 6.33
N GLU A 259 35.84 -2.88 7.59
CA GLU A 259 36.85 -1.92 8.00
C GLU A 259 38.18 -2.48 7.56
N SER A 260 38.77 -1.82 6.57
CA SER A 260 40.16 -2.00 6.20
C SER A 260 40.99 -1.45 7.35
N GLU A 261 41.27 -2.27 8.37
CA GLU A 261 42.39 -2.00 9.24
C GLU A 261 43.68 -2.38 8.50
N ALA A 262 44.30 -1.34 7.95
CA ALA A 262 45.70 -1.33 7.61
C ALA A 262 46.53 -1.65 8.87
N SER A 263 47.18 -2.81 8.89
CA SER A 263 48.38 -3.02 9.70
C SER A 263 49.59 -2.93 8.78
N GLU A 264 50.10 -1.71 8.67
CA GLU A 264 51.40 -1.37 8.09
C GLU A 264 52.44 -1.34 9.22
N ALA A 265 53.33 -2.33 9.29
CA ALA A 265 54.74 -2.15 9.68
C ALA A 265 55.52 -3.47 9.65
N ALA A 266 56.30 -3.69 8.58
CA ALA A 266 57.72 -4.04 8.63
C ALA A 266 58.24 -4.57 7.26
N LYS A 267 59.01 -3.74 6.55
CA LYS A 267 59.96 -4.11 5.49
C LYS A 267 61.38 -4.13 6.11
N PRO A 268 62.46 -4.57 5.42
CA PRO A 268 62.60 -5.52 4.30
C PRO A 268 63.82 -6.48 4.46
N LYS A 269 63.99 -7.48 3.57
CA LYS A 269 65.31 -7.99 3.16
C LYS A 269 65.32 -8.47 1.70
N PRO A 270 66.35 -8.16 0.88
CA PRO A 270 66.28 -8.34 -0.57
C PRO A 270 67.09 -9.53 -1.13
N SER A 271 66.59 -10.04 -2.27
CA SER A 271 67.29 -10.72 -3.40
C SER A 271 67.84 -12.14 -3.22
N PRO A 272 68.12 -12.93 -4.31
CA PRO A 272 67.99 -12.62 -5.74
C PRO A 272 67.40 -13.72 -6.68
N ALA A 273 66.93 -13.26 -7.84
CA ALA A 273 67.05 -13.84 -9.20
C ALA A 273 66.74 -15.33 -9.48
N ALA A 274 65.74 -15.57 -10.35
CA ALA A 274 65.86 -16.54 -11.45
C ALA A 274 64.91 -16.21 -12.63
N LYS A 275 65.56 -15.71 -13.69
CA LYS A 275 65.27 -15.58 -15.14
C LYS A 275 63.90 -15.93 -15.78
N PRO A 276 63.57 -15.21 -16.88
CA PRO A 276 62.35 -15.40 -17.68
C PRO A 276 62.55 -16.43 -18.80
N ARG A 277 61.46 -17.11 -19.22
CA ARG A 277 61.38 -17.75 -20.53
C ARG A 277 60.22 -17.18 -21.33
N LYS A 278 60.60 -16.60 -22.47
CA LYS A 278 59.80 -15.93 -23.50
C LYS A 278 58.94 -16.93 -24.33
N PRO A 279 57.99 -16.40 -25.12
CA PRO A 279 56.86 -17.13 -25.69
C PRO A 279 57.20 -17.81 -27.02
N LYS A 280 56.36 -18.76 -27.44
CA LYS A 280 56.31 -19.25 -28.82
C LYS A 280 54.91 -19.01 -29.40
N ALA A 281 54.86 -18.13 -30.39
CA ALA A 281 53.76 -17.98 -31.33
C ALA A 281 54.00 -18.89 -32.56
N ARG A 282 52.95 -19.53 -33.07
CA ARG A 282 52.72 -19.93 -34.48
C ARG A 282 51.29 -20.48 -34.55
N ALA A 283 50.29 -19.73 -35.03
CA ALA A 283 49.98 -19.37 -36.41
C ALA A 283 49.47 -20.54 -37.28
N LYS A 284 48.21 -20.37 -37.75
CA LYS A 284 47.63 -20.76 -39.05
C LYS A 284 47.57 -22.25 -39.43
N GLU A 285 46.36 -22.76 -39.67
CA GLU A 285 45.79 -23.08 -41.00
C GLU A 285 44.40 -23.74 -40.84
N ARG A 286 43.34 -23.08 -41.33
CA ARG A 286 42.61 -23.34 -42.58
C ARG A 286 41.72 -24.60 -42.57
N ARG A 287 40.41 -24.32 -42.56
CA ARG A 287 39.28 -25.05 -43.16
C ARG A 287 39.59 -25.57 -44.59
N PRO A 288 38.81 -26.50 -45.18
CA PRO A 288 37.37 -26.77 -45.01
C PRO A 288 37.00 -28.04 -44.25
#